data_AF-A0A1Y5ZUI6-F1
#
_entry.id   AF-A0A1Y5ZUI6-F1
#
_cell.length_a   1.000
_cell.length_b   1.000
_cell.length_c   1.000
_cell.angle_alpha   90.00
_cell.angle_beta   90.00
_cell.angle_gamma   90.00
#
_symmetry.space_group_name_H-M   'P 1'
#
loop_
_entity.id
_entity.type
_entity.pdbx_description
1 polymer ?
#
loop_
_entity_poly.entity_id
_entity_poly.type
_entity_poly.pdbx_seq_one_letter_code
_entity_poly.pdbx_strand_id
1 'polypeptide(L)'
;MRNEAWLYLFCPDDWQIETPIRYKIDDKKKTIIPDVKFRDEEGILNAVEIDRTQMMNINSEKMKRYGEFTTYYKDKYKGKIPIVHFFTVTEYRLKTLEQFAMKNGVYVKVYVVPEFQ
;
A
#
# COMPACT_ATOMS: atom_id res chain seq x y z
N MET A 1 -0.91 15.14 3.04
CA MET A 1 -1.42 13.80 3.31
C MET A 1 -0.39 12.81 3.87
N ARG A 2 0.93 12.92 3.63
CA ARG A 2 1.89 12.01 4.30
C ARG A 2 1.93 12.21 5.82
N ASN A 3 1.85 13.46 6.30
CA ASN A 3 1.83 13.75 7.74
C ASN A 3 0.54 13.25 8.40
N GLU A 4 -0.58 13.47 7.73
CA GLU A 4 -1.91 13.02 8.14
C GLU A 4 -1.94 11.49 8.19
N ALA A 5 -1.35 10.82 7.20
CA ALA A 5 -1.17 9.37 7.21
C ALA A 5 -0.30 8.89 8.37
N TRP A 6 0.82 9.57 8.64
CA TRP A 6 1.68 9.23 9.78
C TRP A 6 0.93 9.33 11.12
N LEU A 7 0.17 10.41 11.32
CA LEU A 7 -0.68 10.57 12.51
C LEU A 7 -1.79 9.50 12.59
N TYR A 8 -2.47 9.22 11.47
CA TYR A 8 -3.51 8.18 11.41
C TYR A 8 -3.00 6.78 11.71
N LEU A 9 -1.73 6.52 11.42
CA LEU A 9 -1.07 5.24 11.64
C LEU A 9 -0.28 5.19 12.96
N PHE A 10 -0.60 6.10 13.90
CA PHE A 10 -0.01 6.17 15.23
C PHE A 10 1.51 6.36 15.22
N CYS A 11 1.99 7.18 14.30
CA CYS A 11 3.35 7.70 14.33
C CYS A 11 4.44 6.59 14.29
N PRO A 12 4.41 5.67 13.31
CA PRO A 12 5.37 4.56 13.28
C PRO A 12 6.81 5.08 13.20
N ASP A 13 7.72 4.45 13.95
CA ASP A 13 9.13 4.87 14.06
C ASP A 13 9.91 4.59 12.76
N ASP A 14 9.63 3.47 12.07
CA ASP A 14 10.32 3.04 10.84
C ASP A 14 9.72 3.68 9.56
N TRP A 15 9.40 4.97 9.59
CA TRP A 15 8.72 5.68 8.51
C TRP A 15 9.66 6.03 7.34
N GLN A 16 9.80 5.11 6.38
CA GLN A 16 10.73 5.23 5.25
C GLN A 16 10.05 5.76 3.98
N ILE A 17 10.27 7.03 3.67
CA ILE A 17 9.71 7.71 2.49
C ILE A 17 10.35 7.19 1.20
N GLU A 18 9.52 6.93 0.18
CA GLU A 18 9.90 6.60 -1.20
C GLU A 18 10.97 5.48 -1.32
N THR A 19 11.03 4.60 -0.32
CA THR A 19 12.09 3.59 -0.24
C THR A 19 11.66 2.29 -0.92
N PRO A 20 12.41 1.78 -1.92
CA PRO A 20 11.99 0.63 -2.72
C PRO A 20 11.73 -0.65 -1.92
N ILE A 21 10.68 -1.38 -2.29
CA ILE A 21 10.41 -2.77 -1.91
C ILE A 21 10.89 -3.65 -3.08
N ARG A 22 11.94 -4.43 -2.84
CA ARG A 22 12.52 -5.32 -3.85
C ARG A 22 12.12 -6.77 -3.59
N TYR A 23 11.65 -7.46 -4.62
CA TYR A 23 11.22 -8.85 -4.57
C TYR A 23 11.54 -9.58 -5.87
N LYS A 24 11.26 -10.89 -5.93
CA LYS A 24 11.48 -11.72 -7.12
C LYS A 24 10.26 -12.60 -7.38
N ILE A 25 9.91 -12.75 -8.66
CA ILE A 25 8.94 -13.73 -9.15
C ILE A 25 9.61 -14.44 -10.31
N ASP A 26 9.66 -15.78 -10.28
CA ASP A 26 10.34 -16.60 -11.29
C ASP A 26 11.76 -16.08 -11.61
N ASP A 27 12.53 -15.83 -10.56
CA ASP A 27 13.87 -15.21 -10.58
C ASP A 27 14.00 -13.81 -11.19
N LYS A 28 12.93 -13.23 -11.72
CA LYS A 28 12.90 -11.87 -12.23
C LYS A 28 12.77 -10.88 -11.08
N LYS A 29 13.73 -9.97 -10.96
CA LYS A 29 13.71 -8.89 -9.98
C LYS A 29 12.56 -7.92 -10.29
N LYS A 30 11.80 -7.58 -9.26
CA LYS A 30 10.67 -6.64 -9.29
C LYS A 30 10.86 -5.60 -8.20
N THR A 31 10.27 -4.42 -8.41
CA THR A 31 10.35 -3.30 -7.48
C THR A 31 8.99 -2.60 -7.41
N ILE A 32 8.56 -2.28 -6.19
CA ILE A 32 7.48 -1.32 -5.90
C ILE A 32 8.11 -0.18 -5.09
N ILE A 33 7.72 1.06 -5.37
CA ILE A 33 8.12 2.22 -4.58
C ILE A 33 6.83 2.82 -4.02
N PRO A 34 6.47 2.52 -2.76
CA PRO A 34 5.35 3.20 -2.11
C PRO A 34 5.75 4.63 -1.76
N ASP A 35 4.75 5.49 -1.50
CA ASP A 35 5.04 6.82 -0.91
C ASP A 35 5.79 6.68 0.41
N VAL A 36 5.40 5.71 1.23
CA VAL A 36 6.09 5.34 2.47
C VAL A 36 5.99 3.85 2.72
N LYS A 37 6.97 3.26 3.40
CA LYS A 37 6.83 1.95 4.04
C LYS A 37 7.32 2.00 5.48
N PHE A 38 6.82 1.09 6.29
CA PHE A 38 7.33 0.81 7.63
C PHE A 38 7.08 -0.65 7.99
N ARG A 39 7.64 -1.09 9.12
CA ARG A 39 7.28 -2.36 9.75
C ARG A 39 6.56 -2.10 11.06
N ASP A 40 5.50 -2.86 11.30
CA ASP A 40 4.85 -2.86 12.61
C ASP A 40 5.61 -3.73 13.62
N GLU A 41 5.09 -3.79 14.84
CA GLU A 41 5.68 -4.54 15.97
C GLU A 41 5.83 -6.04 15.67
N GLU A 42 4.98 -6.60 14.80
CA GLU A 42 5.08 -8.00 14.35
C GLU A 42 6.06 -8.18 13.18
N GLY A 43 6.69 -7.09 12.74
CA GLY A 43 7.60 -7.04 11.60
C GLY A 43 6.90 -7.14 10.24
N ILE A 44 5.57 -7.02 10.18
CA ILE A 44 4.81 -7.04 8.93
C ILE A 44 5.06 -5.73 8.17
N LEU A 45 5.32 -5.86 6.88
CA LEU A 45 5.52 -4.71 6.01
C LEU A 45 4.18 -4.03 5.76
N ASN A 46 4.15 -2.73 6.06
CA ASN A 46 3.06 -1.83 5.77
C ASN A 46 3.53 -0.85 4.68
N ALA A 47 2.83 -0.81 3.55
CA ALA A 47 3.07 0.15 2.48
C ALA A 47 1.97 1.22 2.52
N VAL A 48 2.33 2.49 2.36
CA VAL A 48 1.41 3.62 2.37
C VAL A 48 1.46 4.31 1.01
N GLU A 49 0.28 4.56 0.44
CA GLU A 49 0.06 5.24 -0.83
C GLU A 49 -0.83 6.47 -0.60
N ILE A 50 -0.38 7.62 -1.09
CA ILE A 50 -1.13 8.88 -1.00
C ILE A 50 -1.83 9.14 -2.34
N ASP A 51 -3.15 9.07 -2.32
CA ASP A 51 -3.99 9.09 -3.50
C ASP A 51 -4.93 10.31 -3.54
N ARG A 52 -4.39 11.46 -3.95
CA ARG A 52 -5.17 12.71 -4.07
C ARG A 52 -5.86 12.82 -5.43
N THR A 53 -5.05 12.89 -6.49
CA THR A 53 -5.49 13.23 -7.84
C THR A 53 -5.03 12.24 -8.90
N GLN A 54 -4.35 11.16 -8.48
CA GLN A 54 -3.81 10.15 -9.40
C GLN A 54 -4.94 9.52 -10.23
N MET A 55 -4.69 9.24 -11.51
CA MET A 55 -5.70 8.55 -12.32
C MET A 55 -5.92 7.12 -11.81
N MET A 56 -7.17 6.66 -11.75
CA MET A 56 -7.52 5.33 -11.22
C MET A 56 -6.86 4.16 -11.96
N ASN A 57 -6.57 4.31 -13.26
CA ASN A 57 -5.82 3.30 -14.02
C ASN A 57 -4.40 3.10 -13.46
N ILE A 58 -3.73 4.17 -13.01
CA ILE A 58 -2.41 4.07 -12.37
C ILE A 58 -2.51 3.32 -11.05
N ASN A 59 -3.56 3.59 -10.26
CA ASN A 59 -3.81 2.87 -9.01
C ASN A 59 -4.15 1.39 -9.24
N SER A 60 -4.90 1.08 -10.29
CA SER A 60 -5.16 -0.30 -10.71
C SER A 60 -3.86 -1.04 -11.03
N GLU A 61 -2.94 -0.43 -11.77
CA GLU A 61 -1.62 -1.02 -12.07
C GLU A 61 -0.75 -1.17 -10.81
N LYS A 62 -0.78 -0.20 -9.88
CA LYS A 62 -0.14 -0.36 -8.56
C LYS A 62 -0.72 -1.56 -7.81
N MET A 63 -2.05 -1.69 -7.77
CA MET A 63 -2.73 -2.78 -7.06
C MET A 63 -2.37 -4.16 -7.64
N LYS A 64 -2.25 -4.27 -8.96
CA LYS A 64 -1.76 -5.49 -9.62
C LYS A 64 -0.36 -5.88 -9.16
N ARG A 65 0.56 -4.90 -9.05
CA ARG A 65 1.92 -5.13 -8.54
C ARG A 65 1.90 -5.53 -7.06
N TYR A 66 1.04 -4.93 -6.25
CA TYR A 66 0.85 -5.36 -4.86
C TYR A 66 0.26 -6.76 -4.74
N GLY A 67 -0.59 -7.20 -5.67
CA GLY A 67 -1.07 -8.58 -5.74
C GLY A 67 0.08 -9.57 -5.98
N GLU A 68 0.90 -9.29 -7.00
CA GLU A 68 2.16 -10.03 -7.27
C GLU A 68 3.06 -10.10 -6.02
N PHE A 69 3.26 -8.96 -5.36
CA PHE A 69 4.08 -8.87 -4.15
C PHE A 69 3.47 -9.61 -2.96
N THR A 70 2.15 -9.60 -2.79
CA THR A 70 1.45 -10.27 -1.69
C THR A 70 1.70 -11.77 -1.73
N THR A 71 1.61 -12.40 -2.91
CA THR A 71 1.94 -13.82 -3.09
C THR A 71 3.40 -14.10 -2.69
N TYR A 72 4.35 -13.34 -3.23
CA TYR A 72 5.76 -13.48 -2.87
C TYR A 72 6.01 -13.31 -1.36
N TYR A 73 5.39 -12.30 -0.75
CA TYR A 73 5.56 -11.98 0.65
C TYR A 73 5.03 -13.12 1.53
N LYS A 74 3.85 -13.65 1.21
CA LYS A 74 3.24 -14.77 1.92
C LYS A 74 4.16 -16.00 1.92
N ASP A 75 4.71 -16.36 0.77
CA ASP A 75 5.61 -17.52 0.64
C ASP A 75 6.91 -17.30 1.40
N LYS A 76 7.50 -16.10 1.29
CA LYS A 76 8.77 -15.78 1.93
C LYS A 76 8.68 -15.63 3.45
N TYR A 77 7.57 -15.12 3.96
CA TYR A 77 7.41 -14.75 5.37
C TYR A 77 6.38 -15.62 6.10
N LYS A 78 6.36 -16.93 5.80
CA LYS A 78 5.59 -17.97 6.53
C LYS A 78 4.11 -17.64 6.67
N GLY A 79 3.48 -17.18 5.59
CA GLY A 79 2.05 -16.89 5.57
C GLY A 79 1.66 -15.48 6.01
N LYS A 80 2.60 -14.65 6.49
CA LYS A 80 2.32 -13.23 6.80
C LYS A 80 1.83 -12.49 5.55
N ILE A 81 0.96 -11.51 5.72
CA ILE A 81 0.36 -10.74 4.64
C ILE A 81 0.79 -9.27 4.78
N PRO A 82 1.35 -8.63 3.75
CA PRO A 82 1.66 -7.20 3.82
C PRO A 82 0.37 -6.38 3.77
N ILE A 83 0.37 -5.23 4.43
CA ILE A 83 -0.79 -4.33 4.46
C ILE A 83 -0.51 -3.14 3.55
N VAL A 84 -1.47 -2.82 2.68
CA VAL A 84 -1.41 -1.60 1.85
C VAL A 84 -2.41 -0.58 2.40
N HIS A 85 -1.92 0.58 2.84
CA HIS A 85 -2.72 1.69 3.29
C HIS A 85 -2.87 2.70 2.16
N PHE A 86 -4.10 3.00 1.76
CA PHE A 86 -4.38 4.08 0.82
C PHE A 86 -5.03 5.24 1.57
N PHE A 87 -4.47 6.43 1.43
CA PHE A 87 -5.09 7.67 1.90
C PHE A 87 -5.62 8.43 0.70
N THR A 88 -6.95 8.57 0.62
CA THR A 88 -7.63 9.19 -0.51
C THR A 88 -8.59 10.29 -0.07
N VAL A 89 -9.18 11.01 -1.02
CA VAL A 89 -9.95 12.23 -0.77
C VAL A 89 -11.47 12.06 -0.94
N THR A 90 -11.94 10.97 -1.55
CA THR A 90 -13.39 10.73 -1.71
C THR A 90 -13.79 9.27 -1.51
N GLU A 91 -15.04 9.08 -1.07
CA GLU A 91 -15.69 7.77 -0.93
C GLU A 91 -15.74 6.98 -2.25
N TYR A 92 -15.88 7.67 -3.39
CA TYR A 92 -15.86 7.01 -4.70
C TYR A 92 -14.51 6.34 -4.98
N ARG A 93 -13.40 7.03 -4.65
CA ARG A 93 -12.05 6.50 -4.81
C ARG A 93 -11.80 5.35 -3.85
N LEU A 94 -12.28 5.46 -2.61
CA LEU A 94 -12.23 4.37 -1.63
C LEU A 94 -12.84 3.09 -2.19
N LYS A 95 -14.09 3.14 -2.64
CA LYS A 95 -14.80 1.96 -3.18
C LYS A 95 -14.07 1.37 -4.39
N THR A 96 -13.53 2.22 -5.25
CA THR A 96 -12.79 1.77 -6.44
C THR A 96 -11.47 1.08 -6.07
N LEU A 97 -10.74 1.62 -5.10
CA LEU A 97 -9.49 1.03 -4.58
C LEU A 97 -9.73 -0.31 -3.90
N GLU A 98 -10.79 -0.44 -3.09
CA GLU A 98 -11.20 -1.71 -2.48
C GLU A 98 -11.57 -2.77 -3.52
N GLN A 99 -12.29 -2.38 -4.58
CA GLN A 99 -12.59 -3.28 -5.70
C GLN A 99 -11.32 -3.77 -6.42
N PHE A 100 -10.35 -2.88 -6.65
CA PHE A 100 -9.06 -3.29 -7.21
C PHE A 100 -8.32 -4.23 -6.27
N ALA A 101 -8.33 -3.97 -4.97
CA ALA A 101 -7.64 -4.81 -3.99
C ALA A 101 -8.26 -6.21 -3.93
N MET A 102 -9.59 -6.31 -3.88
CA MET A 102 -10.31 -7.58 -3.93
C MET A 102 -9.98 -8.37 -5.19
N LYS A 103 -9.98 -7.72 -6.36
CA LYS A 103 -9.64 -8.36 -7.64
C LYS A 103 -8.22 -8.93 -7.68
N ASN A 104 -7.28 -8.32 -6.96
CA ASN A 104 -5.86 -8.68 -6.99
C ASN A 104 -5.40 -9.44 -5.73
N GLY A 105 -6.30 -9.78 -4.80
CA GLY A 105 -5.95 -10.48 -3.56
C GLY A 105 -5.06 -9.67 -2.61
N VAL A 106 -5.19 -8.35 -2.61
CA VAL A 106 -4.41 -7.44 -1.76
C VAL A 106 -5.20 -7.12 -0.49
N TYR A 107 -4.56 -7.24 0.67
CA TYR A 107 -5.13 -6.74 1.91
C TYR A 107 -4.89 -5.24 2.02
N VAL A 108 -5.95 -4.46 1.80
CA VAL A 108 -5.92 -3.00 1.78
C VAL A 108 -6.70 -2.42 2.95
N LYS A 109 -6.22 -1.30 3.48
CA LYS A 109 -7.00 -0.40 4.35
C LYS A 109 -7.06 0.96 3.67
N VAL A 110 -8.26 1.44 3.35
CA VAL A 110 -8.43 2.72 2.66
C VAL A 110 -9.04 3.74 3.62
N TYR A 111 -8.46 4.93 3.66
CA TYR A 111 -8.85 6.02 4.54
C TYR A 111 -9.23 7.23 3.69
N VAL A 112 -10.44 7.73 3.87
CA VAL A 112 -10.84 9.02 3.32
C VAL A 112 -10.43 10.11 4.30
N VAL A 113 -9.50 10.95 3.89
CA VAL A 113 -9.12 12.15 4.65
C VAL A 113 -9.55 13.35 3.80
N PRO A 114 -10.69 13.98 4.13
CA PRO A 114 -11.16 15.14 3.41
C PRO A 114 -10.12 16.26 3.47
N GLU A 115 -9.83 16.88 2.34
CA GLU A 115 -9.08 18.13 2.36
C GLU A 115 -10.04 19.22 2.86
N PHE A 116 -9.75 19.80 4.02
CA PHE A 116 -10.39 21.05 4.42
C PHE A 116 -9.87 22.13 3.47
N GLN A 117 -10.78 22.71 2.68
CA GLN A 117 -10.50 23.90 1.87
C GLN A 117 -10.31 25.13 2.76
#